data_AF-A0A9W8ZZL1-F1
#
_entry.id   AF-A0A9W8ZZL1-F1
#
_cell.length_a   1.000
_cell.length_b   1.000
_cell.length_c   1.000
_cell.angle_alpha   90.00
_cell.angle_beta   90.00
_cell.angle_gamma   90.00
#
_symmetry.space_group_name_H-M   'P 1'
#
loop_
_entity.id
_entity.type
_entity.pdbx_description
1 polymer ?
#
loop_
_entity_poly.entity_id
_entity_poly.type
_entity_poly.pdbx_seq_one_letter_code
_entity_poly.pdbx_strand_id
1 'polypeptide(L)'
;MGLGKTIQTLVRIYDDKLRALTAGENLSPTLIVGPKSILVQWDEEIQRFFLPDKKPSCIIYHGPNRDVKHNEAHEIRNVSTKKAQAAFAVNAEHRWCLTGTPVQNRISDLFSLFHFLRIKNFSNAQWFRSNIEYPVTKNDKKDAAQANRLLKLALSHIMLRRLKTDYVNGLPILVLPELKIQVRHCDLSTPE
;
A
#
# COMPACT_ATOMS: atom_id res chain seq x y z
N MET A 1 -12.01 -3.05 2.43
CA MET A 1 -11.51 -4.39 2.85
C MET A 1 -12.35 -5.47 2.17
N GLY A 2 -11.82 -6.68 1.93
CA GLY A 2 -12.60 -7.82 1.40
C GLY A 2 -12.44 -8.20 -0.08
N LEU A 3 -11.41 -7.72 -0.79
CA LEU A 3 -11.18 -8.05 -2.23
C LEU A 3 -10.02 -9.05 -2.46
N GLY A 4 -9.57 -9.74 -1.41
CA GLY A 4 -8.49 -10.73 -1.53
C GLY A 4 -7.11 -10.15 -1.90
N LYS A 5 -6.84 -8.89 -1.52
CA LYS A 5 -5.56 -8.22 -1.86
C LYS A 5 -4.35 -8.98 -1.32
N THR A 6 -4.44 -9.53 -0.11
CA THR A 6 -3.36 -10.30 0.53
C THR A 6 -2.98 -11.51 -0.31
N ILE A 7 -3.91 -12.44 -0.56
CA ILE A 7 -3.73 -13.58 -1.46
C ILE A 7 -3.16 -13.15 -2.82
N GLN A 8 -3.72 -12.12 -3.46
CA GLN A 8 -3.26 -11.70 -4.78
C GLN A 8 -1.81 -11.18 -4.76
N THR A 9 -1.42 -10.42 -3.73
CA THR A 9 -0.05 -9.98 -3.57
C THR A 9 0.88 -11.15 -3.27
N LEU A 10 0.49 -12.09 -2.40
CA LEU A 10 1.26 -13.31 -2.12
C LEU A 10 1.48 -14.16 -3.37
N VAL A 11 0.43 -14.41 -4.15
CA VAL A 11 0.50 -15.15 -5.41
C VAL A 11 1.42 -14.44 -6.40
N ARG A 12 1.33 -13.12 -6.52
CA ARG A 12 2.19 -12.35 -7.42
C ARG A 12 3.66 -12.44 -7.04
N ILE A 13 3.98 -12.31 -5.75
CA ILE A 13 5.36 -12.45 -5.24
C ILE A 13 5.89 -13.86 -5.49
N TYR A 14 5.06 -14.87 -5.28
CA TYR A 14 5.45 -16.26 -5.51
C TYR A 14 5.68 -16.56 -7.00
N ASP A 15 4.83 -16.05 -7.89
CA ASP A 15 5.00 -16.15 -9.34
C ASP A 15 6.31 -15.47 -9.81
N ASP A 16 6.62 -14.27 -9.32
CA ASP A 16 7.91 -13.62 -9.60
C ASP A 16 9.10 -14.47 -9.13
N LYS A 17 9.02 -15.03 -7.92
CA LYS A 17 10.04 -15.93 -7.40
C LYS A 17 10.25 -17.16 -8.29
N LEU A 18 9.16 -17.77 -8.77
CA LEU A 18 9.25 -18.93 -9.67
C LEU A 18 9.88 -18.57 -11.01
N ARG A 19 9.55 -17.40 -11.56
CA ARG A 19 10.12 -16.92 -12.84
C ARG A 19 11.62 -16.66 -12.71
N ALA A 20 12.05 -15.97 -11.66
CA ALA A 20 13.46 -15.72 -11.39
C ALA A 20 14.26 -17.03 -11.26
N LEU A 21 13.74 -18.00 -10.50
CA LEU A 21 14.36 -19.33 -10.37
C LEU A 21 14.45 -20.06 -11.72
N THR A 22 13.41 -19.98 -12.54
CA THR A 22 13.40 -20.61 -13.88
C THR A 22 14.39 -19.94 -14.84
N ALA A 23 14.59 -18.64 -14.70
CA ALA A 23 15.55 -17.88 -15.50
C ALA A 23 17.02 -18.03 -15.02
N GLY A 24 17.27 -18.73 -13.90
CA GLY A 24 18.60 -18.84 -13.30
C GLY A 24 19.07 -17.56 -12.61
N GLU A 25 18.14 -16.68 -12.26
CA GLU A 25 18.42 -15.41 -11.59
C GLU A 25 18.48 -15.59 -10.06
N ASN A 26 19.29 -14.73 -9.41
CA ASN A 26 19.32 -14.69 -7.96
C ASN A 26 18.03 -14.09 -7.40
N LEU A 27 17.53 -14.68 -6.32
CA LEU A 27 16.36 -14.17 -5.64
C LEU A 27 16.70 -12.92 -4.83
N SER A 28 16.01 -11.83 -5.16
CA SER A 28 16.07 -10.60 -4.39
C SER A 28 14.94 -10.51 -3.37
N PRO A 29 15.18 -9.87 -2.21
CA PRO A 29 14.16 -9.72 -1.20
C PRO A 29 13.04 -8.78 -1.66
N THR A 30 11.81 -9.15 -1.32
CA THR A 30 10.61 -8.31 -1.49
C THR A 30 10.28 -7.62 -0.18
N LEU A 31 10.20 -6.29 -0.18
CA LEU A 31 9.79 -5.49 0.98
C LEU A 31 8.34 -5.04 0.81
N ILE A 32 7.53 -5.32 1.82
CA ILE A 32 6.12 -4.91 1.88
C ILE A 32 5.93 -3.99 3.07
N VAL A 33 5.40 -2.79 2.82
CA VAL A 33 4.97 -1.87 3.88
C VAL A 33 3.45 -1.82 3.86
N GLY A 34 2.85 -2.07 5.03
CA GLY A 34 1.41 -2.18 5.17
C GLY A 34 0.99 -2.12 6.64
N PRO A 35 -0.33 -2.12 6.88
CA PRO A 35 -0.85 -2.15 8.23
C PRO A 35 -0.37 -3.30 9.10
N LYS A 36 -0.10 -3.05 10.39
CA LYS A 36 0.18 -4.16 11.33
C LYS A 36 -0.99 -5.13 11.40
N SER A 37 -2.22 -4.62 11.30
CA SER A 37 -3.44 -5.42 11.31
C SER A 37 -3.54 -6.41 10.15
N ILE A 38 -2.86 -6.16 9.02
CA ILE A 38 -2.81 -7.15 7.93
C ILE A 38 -1.70 -8.18 8.13
N LEU A 39 -0.67 -7.92 8.94
CA LEU A 39 0.47 -8.86 9.09
C LEU A 39 0.04 -10.21 9.69
N VAL A 40 -0.89 -10.20 10.65
CA VAL A 40 -1.45 -11.44 11.23
C VAL A 40 -2.25 -12.20 10.16
N GLN A 41 -3.08 -11.48 9.40
CA GLN A 41 -3.84 -12.07 8.30
C GLN A 41 -2.92 -12.66 7.21
N TRP A 42 -1.77 -12.04 6.95
CA TRP A 42 -0.78 -12.54 6.01
C TRP A 42 -0.19 -13.88 6.44
N ASP A 43 0.16 -14.03 7.73
CA ASP A 43 0.65 -15.31 8.24
C ASP A 43 -0.43 -16.39 8.13
N GLU A 44 -1.65 -16.13 8.58
CA GLU A 44 -2.78 -17.06 8.45
C GLU A 44 -3.03 -17.49 6.99
N GLU A 45 -3.01 -16.54 6.05
CA GLU A 45 -3.17 -16.85 4.62
C GLU A 45 -1.99 -17.66 4.07
N ILE A 46 -0.75 -17.39 4.50
CA ILE A 46 0.42 -18.20 4.13
C ILE A 46 0.26 -19.64 4.64
N GLN A 47 -0.10 -19.82 5.91
CA GLN A 47 -0.30 -21.15 6.50
C GLN A 47 -1.43 -21.92 5.79
N ARG A 48 -2.48 -21.21 5.36
CA ARG A 48 -3.66 -21.81 4.74
C ARG A 48 -3.45 -22.20 3.28
N PHE A 49 -2.76 -21.37 2.49
CA PHE A 49 -2.72 -21.54 1.03
C PHE A 49 -1.42 -22.13 0.49
N PHE A 50 -0.33 -22.13 1.26
CA PHE A 50 0.96 -22.67 0.81
C PHE A 50 1.22 -24.06 1.39
N LEU A 51 1.71 -24.96 0.54
CA LEU A 51 2.21 -26.27 0.98
C LEU A 51 3.38 -26.09 1.97
N PRO A 52 3.55 -26.98 2.98
CA PRO A 52 4.59 -26.84 4.00
C PRO A 52 6.01 -26.62 3.46
N ASP A 53 6.38 -27.30 2.37
CA ASP A 53 7.69 -27.20 1.71
C ASP A 53 7.82 -26.01 0.74
N LYS A 54 6.71 -25.31 0.46
CA LYS A 54 6.63 -24.16 -0.47
C LYS A 54 6.38 -22.84 0.24
N LYS A 55 6.36 -22.81 1.58
CA LYS A 55 6.13 -21.57 2.34
C LYS A 55 7.21 -20.53 2.04
N PRO A 56 6.83 -19.26 1.81
CA PRO A 56 7.81 -18.18 1.72
C PRO A 56 8.49 -17.99 3.08
N SER A 57 9.81 -17.77 3.07
CA SER A 57 10.50 -17.24 4.25
C SER A 57 10.07 -15.79 4.42
N CYS A 58 9.42 -15.49 5.54
CA CYS A 58 8.89 -14.16 5.84
C CYS A 58 9.48 -13.68 7.17
N ILE A 59 9.94 -12.42 7.19
CA ILE A 59 10.34 -11.74 8.42
C ILE A 59 9.33 -10.63 8.66
N ILE A 60 8.58 -10.75 9.75
CA ILE A 60 7.65 -9.71 10.19
C ILE A 60 8.40 -8.80 11.16
N TYR A 61 8.65 -7.56 10.76
CA TYR A 61 9.26 -6.56 11.62
C TYR A 61 8.24 -5.50 12.06
N HIS A 62 8.03 -5.39 13.37
CA HIS A 62 7.38 -4.26 13.98
C HIS A 62 8.15 -3.84 15.24
N GLY A 63 8.18 -2.54 15.55
CA GLY A 63 8.95 -2.02 16.68
C GLY A 63 8.58 -2.68 18.03
N PRO A 64 9.52 -2.72 18.99
CA PRO A 64 9.45 -3.59 20.18
C PRO A 64 8.35 -3.24 21.21
N ASN A 65 7.82 -2.01 21.21
CA ASN A 65 6.86 -1.53 22.24
C ASN A 65 5.56 -0.98 21.63
N ARG A 66 4.85 -1.72 20.76
CA ARG A 66 3.61 -1.20 20.16
C ARG A 66 2.47 -2.18 20.18
N ASP A 67 1.41 -1.79 20.89
CA ASP A 67 0.09 -2.42 20.87
C ASP A 67 -0.40 -2.65 19.44
N VAL A 68 -1.16 -3.73 19.26
CA VAL A 68 -1.62 -4.27 17.97
C VAL A 68 -2.64 -3.36 17.27
N LYS A 69 -3.14 -2.32 17.94
CA LYS A 69 -4.22 -1.47 17.43
C LYS A 69 -3.65 -0.29 16.61
N HIS A 70 -3.90 -0.34 15.29
CA HIS A 70 -3.76 0.75 14.31
C HIS A 70 -2.34 1.20 13.91
N ASN A 71 -1.68 0.40 13.06
CA ASN A 71 -0.60 0.89 12.21
C ASN A 71 -1.01 0.65 10.75
N GLU A 72 -0.92 1.61 9.81
CA GLU A 72 -1.11 1.41 8.35
C GLU A 72 0.14 1.83 7.54
N ALA A 73 0.18 1.54 6.23
CA ALA A 73 1.24 2.08 5.36
C ALA A 73 1.28 3.62 5.32
N HIS A 74 0.28 4.31 5.88
CA HIS A 74 0.34 5.74 6.08
C HIS A 74 1.49 6.18 7.00
N GLU A 75 2.05 5.29 7.79
CA GLU A 75 3.12 5.62 8.74
C GLU A 75 4.41 6.12 8.07
N ILE A 76 4.63 5.77 6.80
CA ILE A 76 5.80 6.26 6.07
C ILE A 76 5.53 7.58 5.33
N ARG A 77 4.29 8.08 5.29
CA ARG A 77 3.91 9.26 4.48
C ARG A 77 4.71 10.51 4.77
N ASN A 78 5.16 10.67 6.00
CA ASN A 78 6.08 11.73 6.36
C ASN A 78 7.53 11.24 6.25
N VAL A 79 8.20 11.68 5.18
CA VAL A 79 9.59 11.32 4.86
C VAL A 79 10.60 11.73 5.94
N SER A 80 10.27 12.70 6.81
CA SER A 80 11.16 13.11 7.90
C SER A 80 11.13 12.17 9.11
N THR A 81 10.17 11.25 9.17
CA THR A 81 10.07 10.33 10.30
C THR A 81 11.16 9.25 10.23
N LYS A 82 11.71 8.87 11.39
CA LYS A 82 12.67 7.76 11.49
C LYS A 82 12.12 6.45 10.91
N LYS A 83 10.80 6.24 10.99
CA LYS A 83 10.13 5.06 10.41
C LYS A 83 10.23 5.05 8.88
N ALA A 84 9.91 6.17 8.24
CA ALA A 84 10.00 6.33 6.80
C ALA A 84 11.45 6.15 6.32
N GLN A 85 12.39 6.86 6.97
CA GLN A 85 13.82 6.76 6.66
C GLN A 85 14.35 5.33 6.77
N ALA A 86 13.99 4.60 7.84
CA ALA A 86 14.36 3.20 8.01
C ALA A 86 13.78 2.33 6.89
N ALA A 87 12.49 2.48 6.55
CA ALA A 87 11.87 1.72 5.46
C ALA A 87 12.49 2.02 4.08
N PHE A 88 12.94 3.26 3.84
CA PHE A 88 13.61 3.64 2.59
C PHE A 88 15.01 3.03 2.48
N ALA A 89 15.72 2.90 3.60
CA ALA A 89 17.10 2.40 3.67
C ALA A 89 17.22 0.89 3.47
N VAL A 90 16.17 0.10 3.77
CA VAL A 90 16.17 -1.36 3.57
C VAL A 90 16.48 -1.66 2.10
N ASN A 91 17.47 -2.49 1.82
CA ASN A 91 17.75 -2.93 0.45
C ASN A 91 16.73 -3.99 0.02
N ALA A 92 15.99 -3.69 -1.04
CA ALA A 92 14.97 -4.57 -1.60
C ALA A 92 14.75 -4.17 -3.07
N GLU A 93 14.69 -5.19 -3.93
CA GLU A 93 14.44 -5.03 -5.36
C GLU A 93 12.96 -4.76 -5.60
N HIS A 94 12.10 -5.63 -5.06
CA HIS A 94 10.66 -5.47 -5.16
C HIS A 94 10.10 -4.76 -3.92
N ARG A 95 9.25 -3.76 -4.15
CA ARG A 95 8.68 -2.93 -3.09
C ARG A 95 7.18 -2.78 -3.29
N TRP A 96 6.42 -3.06 -2.24
CA TRP A 96 4.96 -2.99 -2.26
C TRP A 96 4.43 -2.11 -1.13
N CYS A 97 3.46 -1.27 -1.46
CA CYS A 97 2.69 -0.49 -0.50
C CYS A 97 1.26 -1.04 -0.43
N LEU A 98 0.87 -1.58 0.73
CA LEU A 98 -0.49 -2.06 0.96
C LEU A 98 -1.28 -1.03 1.77
N THR A 99 -2.10 -0.24 1.09
CA THR A 99 -2.94 0.77 1.75
C THR A 99 -4.33 0.83 1.12
N GLY A 100 -5.36 1.02 1.97
CA GLY A 100 -6.72 1.26 1.51
C GLY A 100 -6.95 2.68 0.99
N THR A 101 -6.08 3.62 1.37
CA THR A 101 -6.18 5.06 1.06
C THR A 101 -4.76 5.63 0.86
N PRO A 102 -4.21 5.58 -0.36
CA PRO A 102 -2.85 6.07 -0.61
C PRO A 102 -2.70 7.58 -0.38
N VAL A 103 -3.77 8.35 -0.61
CA VAL A 103 -3.87 9.78 -0.30
C VAL A 103 -4.91 9.95 0.80
N GLN A 104 -4.54 10.57 1.92
CA GLN A 104 -5.52 10.96 2.94
C GLN A 104 -5.57 12.48 3.09
N ASN A 105 -4.42 13.14 3.26
CA ASN A 105 -4.42 14.52 3.74
C ASN A 105 -3.72 15.50 2.81
N ARG A 106 -2.61 15.10 2.16
CA ARG A 106 -1.80 16.00 1.33
C ARG A 106 -1.21 15.29 0.12
N ILE A 107 -0.91 16.06 -0.93
CA ILE A 107 -0.21 15.54 -2.12
C ILE A 107 1.20 15.04 -1.77
N SER A 108 1.82 15.62 -0.74
CA SER A 108 3.09 15.14 -0.18
C SER A 108 3.01 13.70 0.34
N ASP A 109 1.83 13.18 0.68
CA ASP A 109 1.66 11.77 1.08
C ASP A 109 2.03 10.83 -0.09
N LEU A 110 1.74 11.24 -1.33
CA LEU A 110 2.12 10.48 -2.53
C LEU A 110 3.63 10.49 -2.74
N PHE A 111 4.31 11.62 -2.47
CA PHE A 111 5.76 11.70 -2.62
C PHE A 111 6.46 10.61 -1.81
N SER A 112 6.08 10.42 -0.55
CA SER A 112 6.67 9.38 0.28
C SER A 112 6.46 7.97 -0.31
N LEU A 113 5.27 7.67 -0.82
CA LEU A 113 5.01 6.38 -1.47
C LEU A 113 5.85 6.20 -2.74
N PHE A 114 5.95 7.23 -3.59
CA PHE A 114 6.80 7.18 -4.78
C PHE A 114 8.28 7.05 -4.43
N HIS A 115 8.73 7.71 -3.37
CA HIS A 115 10.10 7.65 -2.87
C HIS A 115 10.41 6.24 -2.35
N PHE A 116 9.52 5.66 -1.54
CA PHE A 116 9.63 4.27 -1.10
C PHE A 116 9.70 3.29 -2.28
N LEU A 117 8.78 3.43 -3.25
CA LEU A 117 8.69 2.58 -4.43
C LEU A 117 9.83 2.84 -5.44
N ARG A 118 10.69 3.83 -5.19
CA ARG A 118 11.80 4.24 -6.07
C ARG A 118 11.36 4.59 -7.50
N ILE A 119 10.18 5.18 -7.66
CA ILE A 119 9.67 5.58 -8.99
C ILE A 119 10.47 6.76 -9.52
N LYS A 120 11.13 6.57 -10.68
CA LYS A 120 11.97 7.59 -11.31
C LYS A 120 11.22 8.92 -11.45
N ASN A 121 11.92 10.03 -11.25
CA ASN A 121 11.41 11.40 -11.17
C ASN A 121 10.50 11.67 -9.95
N PHE A 122 9.48 10.85 -9.73
CA PHE A 122 8.55 11.01 -8.60
C PHE A 122 9.19 10.78 -7.22
N SER A 123 10.30 10.04 -7.16
CA SER A 123 11.11 9.84 -5.95
C SER A 123 12.08 10.98 -5.65
N ASN A 124 12.28 11.92 -6.58
CA ASN A 124 13.15 13.08 -6.39
C ASN A 124 12.32 14.24 -5.81
N ALA A 125 12.69 14.71 -4.61
CA ALA A 125 11.95 15.74 -3.90
C ALA A 125 11.84 17.05 -4.69
N GLN A 126 12.94 17.50 -5.30
CA GLN A 126 12.96 18.74 -6.08
C GLN A 126 12.05 18.63 -7.30
N TRP A 127 12.16 17.53 -8.05
CA TRP A 127 11.34 17.29 -9.22
C TRP A 127 9.86 17.20 -8.85
N PHE A 128 9.51 16.42 -7.82
CA PHE A 128 8.13 16.25 -7.37
C PHE A 128 7.53 17.58 -6.93
N ARG A 129 8.29 18.38 -6.17
CA ARG A 129 7.85 19.68 -5.70
C ARG A 129 7.55 20.62 -6.88
N SER A 130 8.48 20.73 -7.84
CA SER A 130 8.34 21.59 -9.02
C SER A 130 7.25 21.15 -10.01
N ASN A 131 7.07 19.84 -10.23
CA ASN A 131 6.21 19.34 -11.29
C ASN A 131 4.84 18.84 -10.81
N ILE A 132 4.67 18.63 -9.51
CA ILE A 132 3.45 18.05 -8.93
C ILE A 132 2.93 18.91 -7.79
N GLU A 133 3.70 19.11 -6.72
CA GLU A 133 3.20 19.77 -5.50
C GLU A 133 2.86 21.24 -5.74
N TYR A 134 3.78 22.02 -6.30
CA TYR A 134 3.54 23.44 -6.59
C TYR A 134 2.41 23.64 -7.61
N PRO A 135 2.40 22.99 -8.79
CA PRO A 135 1.32 23.16 -9.76
C PRO A 135 -0.08 22.89 -9.20
N VAL A 136 -0.23 21.87 -8.34
CA VAL A 136 -1.55 21.52 -7.79
C VAL A 136 -1.95 22.46 -6.65
N THR A 137 -0.99 23.02 -5.91
CA THR A 137 -1.28 23.92 -4.76
C THR A 137 -1.44 25.39 -5.14
N LYS A 138 -0.84 25.85 -6.26
CA LYS A 138 -0.84 27.28 -6.66
C LYS A 138 -2.15 27.78 -7.28
N ASN A 139 -3.16 26.93 -7.42
CA ASN A 139 -4.50 27.25 -7.92
C ASN A 139 -4.58 27.79 -9.37
N ASP A 140 -3.51 27.63 -10.17
CA ASP A 140 -3.57 27.81 -11.63
C ASP A 140 -4.19 26.55 -12.27
N LYS A 141 -5.30 26.74 -12.98
CA LYS A 141 -6.07 25.63 -13.56
C LYS A 141 -5.28 24.82 -14.60
N LYS A 142 -4.42 25.46 -15.39
CA LYS A 142 -3.69 24.80 -16.48
C LYS A 142 -2.56 23.94 -15.92
N ASP A 143 -1.78 24.50 -15.00
CA ASP A 143 -0.65 23.81 -14.38
C ASP A 143 -1.13 22.65 -13.50
N ALA A 144 -2.21 22.87 -12.73
CA ALA A 144 -2.83 21.81 -11.94
C ALA A 144 -3.35 20.65 -12.81
N ALA A 145 -3.92 20.95 -13.99
CA ALA A 145 -4.41 19.91 -14.90
C ALA A 145 -3.25 19.05 -15.45
N GLN A 146 -2.12 19.67 -15.81
CA GLN A 146 -0.93 18.97 -16.27
C GLN A 146 -0.33 18.07 -15.18
N ALA A 147 -0.16 18.60 -13.97
CA ALA A 147 0.35 17.82 -12.83
C ALA A 147 -0.57 16.64 -12.47
N ASN A 148 -1.88 16.86 -12.48
CA ASN A 148 -2.86 15.79 -12.26
C ASN A 148 -2.82 14.72 -13.36
N ARG A 149 -2.56 15.09 -14.61
CA ARG A 149 -2.37 14.12 -15.70
C ARG A 149 -1.13 13.26 -15.46
N LEU A 150 -0.01 13.87 -15.08
CA LEU A 150 1.22 13.13 -14.76
C LEU A 150 1.02 12.17 -13.58
N LEU A 151 0.36 12.64 -12.51
CA LEU A 151 -0.01 11.78 -11.38
C LEU A 151 -0.90 10.61 -11.82
N LYS A 152 -1.96 10.86 -12.58
CA LYS A 152 -2.86 9.80 -13.07
C LYS A 152 -2.11 8.77 -13.90
N LEU A 153 -1.22 9.21 -14.80
CA LEU A 153 -0.39 8.30 -15.59
C LEU A 153 0.56 7.48 -14.73
N ALA A 154 1.25 8.09 -13.77
CA ALA A 154 2.15 7.34 -12.89
C ALA A 154 1.36 6.31 -12.06
N LEU A 155 0.26 6.76 -11.42
CA LEU A 155 -0.58 5.91 -10.59
C LEU A 155 -1.26 4.79 -11.38
N SER A 156 -1.66 5.02 -12.64
CA SER A 156 -2.29 3.98 -13.46
C SER A 156 -1.36 2.80 -13.78
N HIS A 157 -0.05 3.02 -13.77
CA HIS A 157 0.94 1.97 -14.05
C HIS A 157 1.43 1.25 -12.79
N ILE A 158 1.40 1.92 -11.62
CA ILE A 158 1.96 1.37 -10.38
C ILE A 158 0.91 1.00 -9.33
N MET A 159 -0.34 1.42 -9.50
CA MET A 159 -1.41 1.21 -8.53
C MET A 159 -2.50 0.34 -9.13
N LEU A 160 -2.82 -0.75 -8.41
CA LEU A 160 -4.03 -1.50 -8.64
C LEU A 160 -5.08 -1.08 -7.61
N ARG A 161 -6.09 -0.32 -8.04
CA ARG A 161 -7.22 0.09 -7.21
C ARG A 161 -8.49 -0.56 -7.72
N ARG A 162 -9.20 -1.25 -6.83
CA ARG A 162 -10.52 -1.81 -7.08
C ARG A 162 -11.54 -1.31 -6.06
N LEU A 163 -12.73 -0.99 -6.52
CA LEU A 163 -13.90 -0.68 -5.71
C LEU A 163 -14.76 -1.93 -5.53
N LYS A 164 -15.57 -1.97 -4.48
CA LYS A 164 -16.51 -3.08 -4.25
C LYS A 164 -17.61 -3.15 -5.31
N THR A 165 -17.80 -2.07 -6.06
CA THR A 165 -18.76 -1.90 -7.14
C THR A 165 -18.18 -2.23 -8.51
N ASP A 166 -16.90 -2.61 -8.59
CA ASP A 166 -16.27 -2.94 -9.87
C ASP A 166 -16.81 -4.26 -10.44
N TYR A 167 -16.68 -4.42 -11.75
CA TYR A 167 -17.02 -5.64 -12.47
C TYR A 167 -15.76 -6.31 -13.00
N VAL A 168 -15.71 -7.64 -12.94
CA VAL A 168 -14.66 -8.46 -13.53
C VAL A 168 -15.32 -9.52 -14.40
N ASN A 169 -14.97 -9.57 -15.68
CA ASN A 169 -15.57 -10.49 -16.67
C ASN A 169 -17.10 -10.40 -16.74
N GLY A 170 -17.66 -9.19 -16.64
CA GLY A 170 -19.10 -8.94 -16.70
C GLY A 170 -19.87 -9.22 -15.41
N LEU A 171 -19.20 -9.71 -14.36
CA LEU A 171 -19.83 -10.01 -13.06
C LEU A 171 -19.37 -9.01 -11.99
N PRO A 172 -20.24 -8.62 -11.03
CA PRO A 172 -19.83 -7.78 -9.92
C PRO A 172 -18.74 -8.48 -9.10
N ILE A 173 -17.68 -7.75 -8.75
CA ILE A 173 -16.53 -8.30 -8.03
C ILE A 173 -16.91 -8.82 -6.64
N LEU A 174 -17.94 -8.24 -6.04
CA LEU A 174 -18.54 -8.68 -4.79
C LEU A 174 -20.06 -8.48 -4.89
N VAL A 175 -20.81 -9.53 -4.58
CA VAL A 175 -22.22 -9.41 -4.26
C VAL A 175 -22.30 -9.13 -2.77
N LEU A 176 -22.55 -7.87 -2.42
CA LEU A 176 -22.71 -7.48 -1.03
C LEU A 176 -24.15 -7.74 -0.58
N PRO A 177 -24.37 -8.25 0.64
CA PRO A 177 -25.71 -8.26 1.21
C PRO A 177 -26.19 -6.83 1.43
N GLU A 178 -27.49 -6.67 1.60
CA GLU A 178 -28.10 -5.38 1.92
C GLU A 178 -27.43 -4.75 3.16
N LEU A 179 -27.11 -3.45 3.06
CA LEU A 179 -26.44 -2.72 4.13
C LEU A 179 -27.39 -2.58 5.33
N LYS A 180 -27.09 -3.29 6.42
CA LYS A 180 -27.80 -3.14 7.69
C LYS A 180 -27.11 -2.09 8.55
N ILE A 181 -27.74 -0.93 8.73
CA ILE A 181 -27.27 0.13 9.63
C ILE A 181 -27.98 -0.02 10.97
N GLN A 182 -27.21 -0.21 12.05
CA GLN A 182 -27.73 -0.20 13.42
C GLN A 182 -27.18 1.02 14.15
N VAL A 183 -28.06 1.93 14.53
CA VAL A 183 -27.70 3.05 15.42
C VAL A 183 -27.85 2.56 16.86
N ARG A 184 -26.75 2.58 17.61
CA ARG A 184 -26.76 2.30 19.06
C ARG A 184 -26.47 3.61 19.77
N HIS A 185 -27.45 4.09 20.52
CA HIS A 185 -27.25 5.19 21.45
C HIS A 185 -26.52 4.64 22.68
N CYS A 186 -25.46 5.33 23.10
CA CYS A 186 -24.72 4.99 24.30
C CYS A 186 -24.87 6.14 25.28
N ASP A 187 -25.14 5.82 26.54
CA ASP A 187 -25.10 6.80 27.61
C ASP A 187 -23.65 7.13 27.97
N LEU A 188 -23.40 8.39 28.29
CA LEU A 188 -22.10 8.80 28.85
C LEU A 188 -21.98 8.21 30.25
N SER A 189 -20.82 7.62 30.56
CA SER A 189 -20.51 7.27 31.94
C SER A 189 -20.45 8.53 32.80
N THR A 190 -20.76 8.40 34.09
CA THR A 190 -20.52 9.48 35.05
C THR A 190 -19.04 9.91 35.00
N PRO A 191 -18.73 11.23 35.07
CA PRO A 191 -17.36 11.70 35.16
C PRO A 191 -16.65 11.09 36.38
N GLU A 192 -15.42 10.61 36.20
CA GLU A 192 -14.51 10.23 37.29
C GLU A 192 -13.85 11.46 37.93
#